data_AF-A0AA44ZHD0-F1
#
_entry.id   AF-A0AA44ZHD0-F1
#
_cell.length_a   1.000
_cell.length_b   1.000
_cell.length_c   1.000
_cell.angle_alpha   90.00
_cell.angle_beta   90.00
_cell.angle_gamma   90.00
#
_symmetry.space_group_name_H-M   'P 1'
#
loop_
_entity.id
_entity.type
_entity.pdbx_description
1 polymer ?
#
loop_
_entity_poly.entity_id
_entity_poly.type
_entity_poly.pdbx_seq_one_letter_code
_entity_poly.pdbx_strand_id
1 'polypeptide(L)'
;MKKIMFGLLAAMAISNAQAEGNFLNLASKPAKIDGVLEASLDKPYPKFVQDWMKDSKLAGLGRIIQGKIFESTGTIERKFYARSESEHEKTVEDAVGTFKAYCEHHQGTVETLTSDIFCINGRQVQWMGWWYRENYTNFAFSDGYTGEQAYRSKVTDVQPGKKISTSYGSALVLEKGENGLIKIQPNRGSERWITSDSIQVTYK
;
A
#
# COMPACT_ATOMS: atom_id res chain seq x y z
N MET A 1 2.89 -55.64 -29.37
CA MET A 1 3.12 -55.23 -27.96
C MET A 1 4.60 -54.96 -27.76
N LYS A 2 5.01 -53.68 -27.65
CA LYS A 2 6.39 -53.27 -27.37
C LYS A 2 6.35 -52.16 -26.31
N LYS A 3 7.11 -52.36 -25.24
CA LYS A 3 7.12 -51.58 -24.00
C LYS A 3 7.61 -50.16 -24.24
N ILE A 4 6.90 -49.19 -23.67
CA ILE A 4 7.31 -47.78 -23.57
C ILE A 4 8.22 -47.66 -22.35
N MET A 5 9.48 -47.27 -22.55
CA MET A 5 10.34 -46.77 -21.48
C MET A 5 10.23 -45.26 -21.44
N PHE A 6 9.62 -44.74 -20.38
CA PHE A 6 9.75 -43.36 -19.93
C PHE A 6 11.13 -43.19 -19.28
N GLY A 7 11.85 -42.13 -19.63
CA GLY A 7 13.13 -41.83 -18.99
C GLY A 7 13.61 -40.41 -19.29
N LEU A 8 13.37 -39.52 -18.32
CA LEU A 8 13.97 -38.21 -18.10
C LEU A 8 13.64 -37.09 -19.12
N LEU A 9 12.58 -36.33 -18.84
CA LEU A 9 12.64 -34.90 -19.09
C LEU A 9 13.46 -34.25 -17.98
N ALA A 10 14.57 -33.60 -18.36
CA ALA A 10 15.26 -32.65 -17.51
C ALA A 10 14.32 -31.46 -17.25
N ALA A 11 13.69 -31.44 -16.08
CA ALA A 11 13.08 -30.24 -15.55
C ALA A 11 14.21 -29.27 -15.24
N MET A 12 14.49 -28.36 -16.17
CA MET A 12 15.32 -27.19 -15.90
C MET A 12 14.61 -26.38 -14.81
N ALA A 13 15.10 -26.54 -13.58
CA ALA A 13 14.85 -25.63 -12.49
C ALA A 13 15.36 -24.25 -12.92
N ILE A 14 14.47 -23.41 -13.43
CA ILE A 14 14.71 -21.97 -13.46
C ILE A 14 14.53 -21.52 -12.01
N SER A 15 15.66 -21.28 -11.36
CA SER A 15 15.77 -20.71 -10.03
C SER A 15 14.89 -19.46 -9.92
N ASN A 16 13.83 -19.54 -9.12
CA ASN A 16 13.08 -18.40 -8.61
C ASN A 16 13.99 -17.62 -7.65
N ALA A 17 14.90 -16.83 -8.20
CA ALA A 17 15.76 -15.92 -7.47
C ALA A 17 15.51 -14.51 -7.97
N GLN A 18 14.39 -13.91 -7.55
CA GLN A 18 14.17 -12.45 -7.36
C GLN A 18 12.68 -12.15 -7.17
N ALA A 19 12.15 -12.61 -6.04
CA ALA A 19 11.03 -11.98 -5.34
C ALA A 19 11.03 -12.54 -3.92
N GLU A 20 12.15 -12.41 -3.21
CA GLU A 20 12.18 -12.52 -1.76
C GLU A 20 12.60 -11.15 -1.22
N GLY A 21 11.78 -10.14 -1.51
CA GLY A 21 11.65 -9.05 -0.56
C GLY A 21 10.87 -9.61 0.62
N ASN A 22 11.23 -9.27 1.86
CA ASN A 22 10.41 -9.59 3.02
C ASN A 22 9.03 -8.97 2.79
N PHE A 23 8.09 -9.77 2.31
CA PHE A 23 6.74 -9.29 2.08
C PHE A 23 6.06 -9.13 3.43
N LEU A 24 5.66 -7.90 3.71
CA LEU A 24 4.87 -7.54 4.87
C LEU A 24 3.63 -8.46 4.96
N ASN A 25 3.68 -9.45 5.85
CA ASN A 25 2.50 -10.18 6.26
C ASN A 25 1.70 -9.25 7.19
N LEU A 26 0.91 -8.34 6.61
CA LEU A 26 0.14 -7.29 7.31
C LEU A 26 -1.08 -7.84 8.07
N ALA A 27 -1.01 -9.05 8.60
CA ALA A 27 -1.88 -9.52 9.67
C ALA A 27 -1.58 -8.74 10.97
N SER A 28 -1.69 -7.40 10.91
CA SER A 28 -1.39 -6.54 12.05
C SER A 28 -2.38 -6.82 13.18
N LYS A 29 -1.83 -6.98 14.38
CA LYS A 29 -2.61 -6.87 15.61
C LYS A 29 -3.13 -5.42 15.70
N PRO A 30 -4.38 -5.21 16.16
CA PRO A 30 -4.90 -3.85 16.33
C PRO A 30 -3.94 -3.03 17.19
N ALA A 31 -3.79 -1.74 16.87
CA ALA A 31 -2.99 -0.85 17.71
C ALA A 31 -3.56 -0.87 19.14
N LYS A 32 -2.69 -0.73 20.15
CA LYS A 32 -3.17 -0.60 21.52
C LYS A 32 -3.98 0.69 21.60
N ILE A 33 -5.30 0.56 21.77
CA ILE A 33 -6.19 1.69 22.02
C ILE A 33 -5.90 2.16 23.44
N ASP A 34 -5.24 3.31 23.55
CA ASP A 34 -5.19 4.08 24.78
C ASP A 34 -6.23 5.21 24.72
N GLY A 35 -6.45 5.89 25.85
CA GLY A 35 -7.47 6.95 25.93
C GLY A 35 -7.23 8.14 25.01
N VAL A 36 -6.00 8.33 24.52
CA VAL A 36 -5.66 9.41 23.57
C VAL A 36 -6.05 9.03 22.14
N LEU A 37 -5.76 7.77 21.75
CA LEU A 37 -6.19 7.22 20.48
C LEU A 37 -7.72 7.16 20.40
N GLU A 38 -8.39 6.68 21.45
CA GLU A 38 -9.85 6.56 21.53
C GLU A 38 -10.55 7.91 21.29
N ALA A 39 -10.11 8.98 21.98
CA ALA A 39 -10.64 10.32 21.78
C ALA A 39 -10.38 10.91 20.37
N SER A 40 -9.45 10.33 19.62
CA SER A 40 -9.14 10.76 18.26
C SER A 40 -9.94 10.00 17.20
N LEU A 41 -10.50 8.83 17.51
CA LEU A 41 -11.29 8.04 16.56
C LEU A 41 -12.57 8.76 16.09
N ASP A 42 -13.19 9.56 16.96
CA ASP A 42 -14.39 10.35 16.64
C ASP A 42 -14.12 11.51 15.66
N LYS A 43 -12.85 11.87 15.44
CA LYS A 43 -12.50 13.04 14.63
C LYS A 43 -12.55 12.69 13.14
N PRO A 44 -12.77 13.69 12.26
CA PRO A 44 -12.61 13.51 10.82
C PRO A 44 -11.23 12.96 10.48
N TYR A 45 -11.14 12.12 9.46
CA TYR A 45 -9.92 11.35 9.15
C TYR A 45 -8.63 12.17 9.09
N PRO A 46 -8.57 13.35 8.42
CA PRO A 46 -7.35 14.13 8.40
C PRO A 46 -6.91 14.60 9.79
N LYS A 47 -7.87 14.87 10.67
CA LYS A 47 -7.61 15.31 12.04
C LYS A 47 -7.18 14.14 12.93
N PHE A 48 -7.84 12.99 12.79
CA PHE A 48 -7.43 11.74 13.43
C PHE A 48 -5.96 11.40 13.10
N VAL A 49 -5.59 11.40 11.82
CA VAL A 49 -4.23 11.12 11.37
C VAL A 49 -3.21 12.11 11.94
N GLN A 50 -3.55 13.40 11.99
CA GLN A 50 -2.68 14.42 12.57
C GLN A 50 -2.41 14.22 14.06
N ASP A 51 -3.44 13.82 14.81
CA ASP A 51 -3.31 13.59 16.24
C ASP A 51 -2.55 12.27 16.49
N TRP A 52 -2.89 11.18 15.78
CA TRP A 52 -2.14 9.93 15.81
C TRP A 52 -0.65 10.10 15.48
N MET A 53 -0.29 10.86 14.44
CA MET A 53 1.12 11.08 14.09
C MET A 53 1.93 11.77 15.19
N LYS A 54 1.31 12.58 16.06
CA LYS A 54 2.01 13.25 17.16
C LYS A 54 2.33 12.28 18.29
N ASP A 55 1.44 11.34 18.54
CA ASP A 55 1.51 10.44 19.69
C ASP A 55 2.03 9.03 19.33
N SER A 56 2.14 8.71 18.03
CA SER A 56 2.64 7.43 17.52
C SER A 56 4.16 7.31 17.53
N LYS A 57 4.65 6.09 17.27
CA LYS A 57 6.08 5.81 17.04
C LYS A 57 6.70 6.66 15.91
N LEU A 58 5.89 7.21 15.01
CA LEU A 58 6.32 8.15 13.96
C LEU A 58 6.91 9.43 14.52
N ALA A 59 6.45 9.91 15.68
CA ALA A 59 7.05 11.04 16.36
C ALA A 59 8.51 10.74 16.76
N GLY A 60 8.78 9.47 17.11
CA GLY A 60 10.11 8.94 17.38
C GLY A 60 11.03 8.83 16.16
N LEU A 61 10.49 8.84 14.93
CA LEU A 61 11.29 8.91 13.69
C LEU A 61 11.94 10.29 13.49
N GLY A 62 11.71 11.23 14.40
CA GLY A 62 12.75 12.15 14.90
C GLY A 62 13.52 12.92 13.84
N ARG A 63 12.86 13.38 12.76
CA ARG A 63 13.16 14.51 11.87
C ARG A 63 12.24 14.38 10.66
N ILE A 64 11.14 15.15 10.63
CA ILE A 64 10.40 15.36 9.38
C ILE A 64 11.35 16.07 8.43
N ILE A 65 11.69 15.42 7.33
CA ILE A 65 12.65 15.96 6.34
C ILE A 65 11.90 16.84 5.35
N GLN A 66 10.64 16.48 5.07
CA GLN A 66 9.77 17.22 4.19
C GLN A 66 8.31 16.93 4.52
N GLY A 67 7.47 17.96 4.45
CA GLY A 67 6.01 17.84 4.50
C GLY A 67 5.40 18.77 3.46
N LYS A 68 4.44 18.27 2.69
CA LYS A 68 3.71 19.04 1.68
C LYS A 68 2.22 18.74 1.76
N ILE A 69 1.42 19.77 1.51
CA ILE A 69 -0.02 19.66 1.31
C ILE A 69 -0.26 20.00 -0.16
N PHE A 70 -0.86 19.07 -0.89
CA PHE A 70 -1.23 19.26 -2.29
C PHE A 70 -2.70 19.68 -2.34
N GLU A 71 -2.96 20.99 -2.30
CA GLU A 71 -4.32 21.53 -2.26
C GLU A 71 -5.20 21.07 -3.43
N SER A 72 -4.61 20.87 -4.62
CA SER A 72 -5.32 20.38 -5.81
C SER A 72 -5.86 18.96 -5.68
N THR A 73 -5.28 18.14 -4.81
CA THR A 73 -5.69 16.75 -4.59
C THR A 73 -6.13 16.48 -3.15
N GLY A 74 -6.03 17.45 -2.23
CA GLY A 74 -6.25 17.22 -0.80
C GLY A 74 -5.29 16.19 -0.17
N THR A 75 -4.22 15.82 -0.88
CA THR A 75 -3.24 14.83 -0.40
C THR A 75 -2.23 15.52 0.50
N ILE A 76 -1.96 14.91 1.65
CA ILE A 76 -0.89 15.36 2.55
C ILE A 76 0.22 14.32 2.49
N GLU A 77 1.43 14.78 2.18
CA GLU A 77 2.62 13.94 2.10
C GLU A 77 3.65 14.31 3.14
N ARG A 78 4.29 13.31 3.74
CA ARG A 78 5.41 13.49 4.67
C ARG A 78 6.50 12.47 4.40
N LYS A 79 7.73 12.90 4.70
CA LYS A 79 8.94 12.11 4.56
C LYS A 79 9.68 12.06 5.90
N PHE A 80 9.95 10.85 6.36
CA PHE A 80 10.64 10.54 7.61
C PHE A 80 11.94 9.79 7.33
N TYR A 81 12.96 10.02 8.14
CA TYR A 81 14.15 9.17 8.13
C TYR A 81 13.82 7.80 8.71
N ALA A 82 14.30 6.73 8.06
CA ALA A 82 14.23 5.37 8.57
C ALA A 82 15.59 4.69 8.34
N ARG A 83 16.14 4.09 9.40
CA ARG A 83 17.49 3.50 9.37
C ARG A 83 17.54 2.21 8.56
N SER A 84 16.39 1.58 8.32
CA SER A 84 16.27 0.32 7.60
C SER A 84 14.86 0.09 7.06
N GLU A 85 14.73 -0.83 6.10
CA GLU A 85 13.44 -1.32 5.61
C GLU A 85 12.64 -2.01 6.73
N SER A 86 13.28 -2.71 7.65
CA SER A 86 12.59 -3.30 8.82
C SER A 86 11.94 -2.25 9.74
N GLU A 87 12.53 -1.05 9.85
CA GLU A 87 11.92 0.06 10.59
C GLU A 87 10.71 0.63 9.85
N HIS A 88 10.79 0.70 8.52
CA HIS A 88 9.64 1.00 7.67
C HIS A 88 8.51 -0.01 7.87
N GLU A 89 8.82 -1.31 7.80
CA GLU A 89 7.84 -2.38 7.95
C GLU A 89 7.08 -2.30 9.28
N LYS A 90 7.78 -2.12 10.40
CA LYS A 90 7.17 -1.95 11.73
C LYS A 90 6.29 -0.70 11.81
N THR A 91 6.67 0.35 11.09
CA THR A 91 5.90 1.58 11.00
C THR A 91 4.60 1.35 10.24
N VAL A 92 4.66 0.64 9.11
CA VAL A 92 3.48 0.26 8.33
C VAL A 92 2.57 -0.65 9.16
N GLU A 93 3.11 -1.62 9.89
CA GLU A 93 2.32 -2.50 10.76
C GLU A 93 1.53 -1.70 11.84
N ASP A 94 2.17 -0.75 12.51
CA ASP A 94 1.57 0.16 13.49
C ASP A 94 0.47 1.03 12.85
N ALA A 95 0.74 1.53 11.64
CA ALA A 95 -0.22 2.30 10.85
C ALA A 95 -1.46 1.47 10.47
N VAL A 96 -1.28 0.25 9.97
CA VAL A 96 -2.40 -0.65 9.66
C VAL A 96 -3.21 -0.94 10.91
N GLY A 97 -2.57 -1.25 12.04
CA GLY A 97 -3.28 -1.52 13.31
C GLY A 97 -4.11 -0.33 13.80
N THR A 98 -3.57 0.88 13.70
CA THR A 98 -4.26 2.12 14.12
C THR A 98 -5.42 2.45 13.16
N PHE A 99 -5.18 2.27 11.88
CA PHE A 99 -6.15 2.55 10.85
C PHE A 99 -7.30 1.52 10.84
N LYS A 100 -7.02 0.26 11.21
CA LYS A 100 -8.06 -0.74 11.49
C LYS A 100 -9.00 -0.29 12.60
N ALA A 101 -8.45 0.18 13.72
CA ALA A 101 -9.26 0.68 14.83
C ALA A 101 -10.13 1.88 14.42
N TYR A 102 -9.59 2.82 13.63
CA TYR A 102 -10.38 3.92 13.07
C TYR A 102 -11.51 3.41 12.16
N CYS A 103 -11.20 2.48 11.27
CA CYS A 103 -12.18 1.98 10.32
C CYS A 103 -13.31 1.21 11.03
N GLU A 104 -12.96 0.35 11.99
CA GLU A 104 -13.92 -0.40 12.82
C GLU A 104 -14.83 0.53 13.63
N HIS A 105 -14.28 1.61 14.22
CA HIS A 105 -15.05 2.62 14.95
C HIS A 105 -16.13 3.26 14.07
N HIS A 106 -15.83 3.49 12.79
CA HIS A 106 -16.76 4.03 11.80
C HIS A 106 -17.54 2.94 11.03
N GLN A 107 -17.51 1.69 11.48
CA GLN A 107 -18.19 0.53 10.85
C GLN A 107 -17.79 0.29 9.39
N GLY A 108 -16.57 0.70 9.01
CA GLY A 108 -16.00 0.50 7.68
C GLY A 108 -15.29 -0.84 7.53
N THR A 109 -14.86 -1.12 6.30
CA THR A 109 -14.03 -2.27 5.94
C THR A 109 -12.62 -1.82 5.58
N VAL A 110 -11.61 -2.55 6.08
CA VAL A 110 -10.21 -2.27 5.78
C VAL A 110 -9.73 -3.12 4.63
N GLU A 111 -9.06 -2.49 3.67
CA GLU A 111 -8.35 -3.17 2.60
C GLU A 111 -6.88 -2.76 2.59
N THR A 112 -5.96 -3.72 2.52
CA THR A 112 -4.51 -3.49 2.53
C THR A 112 -3.87 -4.03 1.26
N LEU A 113 -3.05 -3.20 0.62
CA LEU A 113 -2.10 -3.55 -0.43
C LEU A 113 -0.68 -3.32 0.13
N THR A 114 0.35 -3.88 -0.51
CA THR A 114 1.76 -3.79 -0.05
C THR A 114 2.15 -2.39 0.47
N SER A 115 1.74 -1.35 -0.26
CA SER A 115 2.08 0.05 0.02
C SER A 115 0.87 0.92 0.37
N ASP A 116 -0.34 0.37 0.47
CA ASP A 116 -1.56 1.19 0.59
C ASP A 116 -2.56 0.56 1.55
N ILE A 117 -3.26 1.39 2.33
CA ILE A 117 -4.26 0.98 3.31
C ILE A 117 -5.51 1.85 3.07
N PHE A 118 -6.66 1.21 2.98
CA PHE A 118 -7.94 1.84 2.67
C PHE A 118 -8.96 1.52 3.75
N CYS A 119 -9.75 2.52 4.16
CA CYS A 119 -10.94 2.33 4.97
C CYS A 119 -12.13 2.72 4.12
N ILE A 120 -13.03 1.76 3.94
CA ILE A 120 -14.16 1.85 3.03
C ILE A 120 -15.43 1.91 3.87
N ASN A 121 -16.12 3.05 3.85
CA ASN A 121 -17.40 3.24 4.53
C ASN A 121 -18.45 3.71 3.52
N GLY A 122 -19.14 2.75 2.91
CA GLY A 122 -20.07 3.03 1.82
C GLY A 122 -19.36 3.65 0.62
N ARG A 123 -19.67 4.92 0.32
CA ARG A 123 -18.99 5.66 -0.76
C ARG A 123 -17.72 6.36 -0.30
N GLN A 124 -17.57 6.65 0.98
CA GLN A 124 -16.40 7.35 1.48
C GLN A 124 -15.23 6.39 1.59
N VAL A 125 -14.09 6.78 1.02
CA VAL A 125 -12.84 6.04 1.17
C VAL A 125 -11.78 6.94 1.80
N GLN A 126 -11.19 6.48 2.88
CA GLN A 126 -9.97 7.05 3.44
C GLN A 126 -8.78 6.20 3.01
N TRP A 127 -7.69 6.86 2.65
CA TRP A 127 -6.53 6.21 2.08
C TRP A 127 -5.26 6.68 2.78
N MET A 128 -4.34 5.75 2.93
CA MET A 128 -2.98 5.96 3.41
C MET A 128 -1.99 5.15 2.56
N GLY A 129 -0.98 5.81 2.00
CA GLY A 129 0.09 5.19 1.22
C GLY A 129 1.44 5.27 1.92
N TRP A 130 2.26 4.23 1.77
CA TRP A 130 3.56 4.04 2.39
C TRP A 130 4.57 3.47 1.40
N TRP A 131 5.77 4.05 1.34
CA TRP A 131 6.86 3.49 0.52
C TRP A 131 8.23 3.83 1.08
N TYR A 132 9.16 2.89 0.97
CA TYR A 132 10.54 3.04 1.42
C TYR A 132 11.46 3.38 0.25
N ARG A 133 12.26 4.44 0.38
CA ARG A 133 13.21 4.86 -0.65
C ARG A 133 14.44 5.50 -0.05
N GLU A 134 15.63 5.05 -0.45
CA GLU A 134 16.90 5.72 -0.16
C GLU A 134 17.12 6.08 1.31
N ASN A 135 16.69 5.24 2.28
CA ASN A 135 16.66 5.48 3.75
C ASN A 135 15.50 6.34 4.30
N TYR A 136 14.44 6.50 3.52
CA TYR A 136 13.27 7.26 3.92
C TYR A 136 12.00 6.43 3.88
N THR A 137 11.19 6.57 4.92
CA THR A 137 9.79 6.17 4.89
C THR A 137 8.97 7.36 4.45
N ASN A 138 8.24 7.18 3.35
CA ASN A 138 7.32 8.18 2.83
C ASN A 138 5.90 7.78 3.18
N PHE A 139 5.07 8.79 3.36
CA PHE A 139 3.72 8.69 3.84
C PHE A 139 2.84 9.65 3.05
N ALA A 140 1.71 9.17 2.55
CA ALA A 140 0.66 10.00 1.97
C ALA A 140 -0.69 9.63 2.58
N PHE A 141 -1.59 10.60 2.73
CA PHE A 141 -2.97 10.31 3.07
C PHE A 141 -3.95 11.29 2.44
N SER A 142 -5.18 10.81 2.23
CA SER A 142 -6.34 11.62 1.85
C SER A 142 -7.64 10.89 2.17
N ASP A 143 -8.76 11.59 2.10
CA ASP A 143 -10.11 11.04 2.19
C ASP A 143 -11.02 11.56 1.07
N GLY A 144 -12.30 11.16 1.15
CA GLY A 144 -13.35 11.59 0.23
C GLY A 144 -13.01 11.24 -1.22
N TYR A 145 -13.21 12.22 -2.11
CA TYR A 145 -13.00 12.04 -3.55
C TYR A 145 -11.60 11.50 -3.90
N THR A 146 -10.56 12.00 -3.25
CA THR A 146 -9.17 11.60 -3.54
C THR A 146 -8.91 10.18 -3.07
N GLY A 147 -9.41 9.80 -1.88
CA GLY A 147 -9.36 8.42 -1.40
C GLY A 147 -10.12 7.46 -2.32
N GLU A 148 -11.29 7.89 -2.81
CA GLU A 148 -12.10 7.12 -3.77
C GLU A 148 -11.37 6.91 -5.10
N GLN A 149 -10.70 7.94 -5.64
CA GLN A 149 -9.92 7.81 -6.87
C GLN A 149 -8.69 6.92 -6.68
N ALA A 150 -8.03 7.00 -5.53
CA ALA A 150 -6.91 6.12 -5.20
C ALA A 150 -7.37 4.66 -5.13
N TYR A 151 -8.47 4.39 -4.41
CA TYR A 151 -9.07 3.06 -4.33
C TYR A 151 -9.46 2.54 -5.71
N ARG A 152 -10.12 3.38 -6.50
CA ARG A 152 -10.51 3.02 -7.86
C ARG A 152 -9.29 2.67 -8.73
N SER A 153 -8.28 3.52 -8.74
CA SER A 153 -7.09 3.34 -9.58
C SER A 153 -6.24 2.13 -9.17
N LYS A 154 -6.14 1.85 -7.85
CA LYS A 154 -5.21 0.86 -7.29
C LYS A 154 -5.85 -0.49 -6.99
N VAL A 155 -7.17 -0.55 -6.83
CA VAL A 155 -7.89 -1.77 -6.47
C VAL A 155 -8.86 -2.19 -7.57
N THR A 156 -9.84 -1.34 -7.88
CA THR A 156 -10.99 -1.77 -8.69
C THR A 156 -10.68 -1.78 -10.19
N ASP A 157 -9.97 -0.77 -10.70
CA ASP A 157 -9.59 -0.64 -12.12
C ASP A 157 -8.40 -1.55 -12.50
N VAL A 158 -7.59 -1.96 -11.52
CA VAL A 158 -6.59 -3.02 -11.73
C VAL A 158 -7.37 -4.30 -11.97
N GLN A 159 -7.42 -4.82 -13.19
CA GLN A 159 -8.05 -6.10 -13.52
C GLN A 159 -7.34 -6.70 -14.72
N PRO A 160 -7.15 -8.03 -14.80
CA PRO A 160 -6.56 -8.68 -15.97
C PRO A 160 -7.21 -8.19 -17.28
N GLY A 161 -6.38 -7.81 -18.25
CA GLY A 161 -6.81 -7.27 -19.54
C GLY A 161 -7.09 -5.75 -19.56
N LYS A 162 -7.01 -5.04 -18.44
CA LYS A 162 -7.16 -3.58 -18.38
C LYS A 162 -5.81 -2.88 -18.50
N LYS A 163 -5.81 -1.68 -19.09
CA LYS A 163 -4.65 -0.79 -19.09
C LYS A 163 -4.71 0.14 -17.89
N ILE A 164 -3.59 0.29 -17.21
CA ILE A 164 -3.40 1.22 -16.09
C ILE A 164 -2.23 2.17 -16.36
N SER A 165 -2.20 3.29 -15.64
CA SER A 165 -1.07 4.23 -15.64
C SER A 165 -0.13 3.90 -14.50
N THR A 166 1.16 3.78 -14.79
CA THR A 166 2.20 3.49 -13.79
C THR A 166 3.33 4.50 -13.87
N SER A 167 4.23 4.51 -12.87
CA SER A 167 5.47 5.28 -12.88
C SER A 167 6.39 4.93 -14.07
N TYR A 168 6.17 3.79 -14.73
CA TYR A 168 6.88 3.34 -15.93
C TYR A 168 6.12 3.63 -17.24
N GLY A 169 4.99 4.32 -17.17
CA GLY A 169 4.07 4.57 -18.27
C GLY A 169 2.86 3.62 -18.28
N SER A 170 2.12 3.61 -19.39
CA SER A 170 0.92 2.76 -19.51
C SER A 170 1.30 1.28 -19.66
N ALA A 171 0.58 0.42 -18.93
CA ALA A 171 0.82 -1.02 -18.90
C ALA A 171 -0.50 -1.81 -18.88
N LEU A 172 -0.48 -3.02 -19.47
CA LEU A 172 -1.57 -3.99 -19.39
C LEU A 172 -1.43 -4.82 -18.11
N VAL A 173 -2.51 -4.93 -17.34
CA VAL A 173 -2.57 -5.84 -16.20
C VAL A 173 -2.73 -7.27 -16.72
N LEU A 174 -1.82 -8.15 -16.31
CA LEU A 174 -1.87 -9.58 -16.64
C LEU A 174 -2.51 -10.39 -15.51
N GLU A 175 -2.16 -10.07 -14.26
CA GLU A 175 -2.52 -10.87 -13.10
C GLU A 175 -2.57 -10.00 -11.83
N LYS A 176 -3.49 -10.35 -10.92
CA LYS A 176 -3.45 -9.90 -9.52
C LYS A 176 -2.83 -11.01 -8.69
N GLY A 177 -1.63 -10.76 -8.18
CA GLY A 177 -1.00 -11.60 -7.19
C GLY A 177 -1.54 -11.31 -5.79
N GLU A 178 -1.04 -12.06 -4.81
CA GLU A 178 -1.37 -11.85 -3.41
C GLU A 178 -0.77 -10.55 -2.86
N ASN A 179 -1.36 -10.05 -1.77
CA ASN A 179 -0.85 -8.90 -1.00
C ASN A 179 -0.64 -7.60 -1.80
N GLY A 180 -1.37 -7.40 -2.90
CA GLY A 180 -1.29 -6.19 -3.72
C GLY A 180 -0.18 -6.20 -4.78
N LEU A 181 0.43 -7.36 -5.04
CA LEU A 181 1.31 -7.54 -6.19
C LEU A 181 0.51 -7.62 -7.49
N ILE A 182 1.01 -6.96 -8.53
CA ILE A 182 0.31 -6.86 -9.81
C ILE A 182 1.31 -7.18 -10.91
N LYS A 183 1.01 -8.21 -11.70
CA LYS A 183 1.82 -8.56 -12.87
C LYS A 183 1.34 -7.70 -14.04
N ILE A 184 2.28 -7.00 -14.67
CA ILE A 184 1.99 -6.11 -15.79
C ILE A 184 2.87 -6.41 -17.00
N GLN A 185 2.36 -6.07 -18.18
CA GLN A 185 3.11 -5.94 -19.42
C GLN A 185 3.15 -4.45 -19.81
N PRO A 186 4.29 -3.75 -19.61
CA PRO A 186 4.47 -2.40 -20.10
C PRO A 186 4.36 -2.32 -21.62
N ASN A 187 3.96 -1.17 -22.16
CA ASN A 187 3.95 -0.96 -23.63
C ASN A 187 5.35 -1.13 -24.26
N ARG A 188 6.40 -0.88 -23.49
CA ARG A 188 7.81 -1.07 -23.89
C ARG A 188 8.55 -1.76 -22.75
N GLY A 189 8.95 -3.00 -22.96
CA GLY A 189 9.70 -3.79 -21.97
C GLY A 189 9.14 -5.19 -21.78
N SER A 190 9.75 -5.94 -20.87
CA SER A 190 9.27 -7.27 -20.48
C SER A 190 8.19 -7.18 -19.40
N GLU A 191 7.43 -8.27 -19.27
CA GLU A 191 6.58 -8.49 -18.11
C GLU A 191 7.34 -8.27 -16.80
N ARG A 192 6.63 -7.77 -15.78
CA ARG A 192 7.17 -7.59 -14.44
C ARG A 192 6.07 -7.51 -13.38
N TRP A 193 6.47 -7.80 -12.16
CA TRP A 193 5.68 -7.54 -10.98
C TRP A 193 5.92 -6.11 -10.50
N ILE A 194 4.83 -5.44 -10.09
CA ILE A 194 4.86 -4.14 -9.44
C ILE A 194 3.96 -4.16 -8.20
N THR A 195 4.15 -3.17 -7.34
CA THR A 195 3.33 -2.86 -6.18
C THR A 195 2.42 -1.66 -6.46
N SER A 196 1.43 -1.41 -5.59
CA SER A 196 0.43 -0.36 -5.80
C SER A 196 0.97 1.07 -5.67
N ASP A 197 2.17 1.27 -5.12
CA ASP A 197 2.93 2.53 -5.14
C ASP A 197 3.34 2.96 -6.56
N SER A 198 3.53 1.99 -7.46
CA SER A 198 3.91 2.23 -8.85
C SER A 198 2.71 2.64 -9.71
N ILE A 199 1.49 2.55 -9.19
CA ILE A 199 0.27 2.92 -9.92
C ILE A 199 -0.03 4.40 -9.72
N GLN A 200 -0.19 5.12 -10.83
CA GLN A 200 -0.56 6.51 -10.83
C GLN A 200 -2.08 6.65 -10.62
N VAL A 201 -2.47 7.46 -9.63
CA VAL A 201 -3.87 7.80 -9.40
C VAL A 201 -4.35 8.73 -10.51
N THR A 202 -5.44 8.35 -11.18
CA THR A 202 -6.05 9.20 -12.20
C THR A 202 -7.21 9.97 -11.59
N TYR A 203 -7.03 11.28 -11.43
CA TYR A 203 -8.11 12.19 -11.02
C TYR A 203 -8.93 12.54 -12.26
N LYS A 204 -10.18 12.08 -12.31
CA LYS A 204 -11.14 12.42 -13.38
C LYS A 204 -11.88 13.71 -13.07
#